data_AF-A0A7K3EE34-F1
#
_entry.id   AF-A0A7K3EE34-F1
#
_cell.length_a   1.000
_cell.length_b   1.000
_cell.length_c   1.000
_cell.angle_alpha   90.00
_cell.angle_beta   90.00
_cell.angle_gamma   90.00
#
_symmetry.space_group_name_H-M   'P 1'
#
loop_
_entity.id
_entity.type
_entity.pdbx_description
1 polymer ?
#
loop_
_entity_poly.entity_id
_entity_poly.type
_entity_poly.pdbx_seq_one_letter_code
_entity_poly.pdbx_strand_id
1 'polypeptide(L)' 'MTHSKVQELYESWGYAKAGEQQPFANSPVYAVMVTDLRG' A
#
# COMPACT_ATOMS: atom_id res chain seq x y z
N MET A 1 13.81 -4.16 -0.83
CA MET A 1 13.73 -3.37 0.42
C MET A 1 12.26 -3.04 0.60
N THR A 2 11.55 -3.77 1.44
CA THR A 2 10.14 -3.50 1.76
C THR A 2 10.11 -2.30 2.72
N HIS A 3 9.35 -1.25 2.37
CA HIS A 3 9.28 -0.03 3.17
C HIS A 3 8.26 -0.17 4.32
N SER A 4 8.56 -1.04 5.30
CA SER A 4 7.62 -1.41 6.38
C SER A 4 7.07 -0.21 7.17
N LYS A 5 7.92 0.79 7.44
CA LYS A 5 7.54 1.98 8.22
C LYS A 5 6.44 2.83 7.57
N VAL A 6 6.36 2.86 6.24
CA VAL A 6 5.32 3.60 5.52
C VAL A 6 4.01 2.81 5.53
N GLN A 7 4.08 1.48 5.43
CA GLN A 7 2.89 0.61 5.55
C GLN A 7 2.27 0.74 6.94
N GLU A 8 3.09 0.63 8.00
CA GLU A 8 2.67 0.80 9.40
C GLU A 8 2.00 2.16 9.64
N LEU A 9 2.51 3.24 9.02
CA LEU A 9 1.89 4.56 9.11
C LEU A 9 0.50 4.59 8.47
N TYR A 10 0.35 4.03 7.27
CA TYR A 10 -0.95 3.99 6.57
C TYR A 10 -1.95 3.10 7.32
N GLU A 11 -1.48 1.98 7.90
CA GLU A 11 -2.27 1.12 8.78
C GLU A 11 -2.79 1.90 10.00
N SER A 12 -1.97 2.77 10.59
CA SER A 12 -2.42 3.65 11.69
C SER A 12 -3.54 4.63 11.29
N TRP A 13 -3.66 4.95 10.00
CA TRP A 13 -4.72 5.79 9.44
C TRP A 13 -5.97 4.99 9.01
N GLY A 14 -5.99 3.68 9.25
CA GLY A 14 -7.10 2.79 8.88
C GLY A 14 -7.02 2.22 7.46
N TYR A 15 -5.91 2.42 6.75
CA TYR A 15 -5.69 1.77 5.46
C TYR A 15 -5.25 0.31 5.66
N ALA A 16 -5.67 -0.58 4.77
CA ALA A 16 -5.24 -1.97 4.72
C ALA A 16 -4.45 -2.23 3.43
N LYS A 17 -3.45 -3.12 3.50
CA LYS A 17 -2.73 -3.58 2.30
C LYS A 17 -3.66 -4.44 1.43
N ALA A 18 -3.92 -4.00 0.21
CA ALA A 18 -4.72 -4.73 -0.78
C ALA A 18 -3.86 -5.63 -1.69
N GLY A 19 -2.55 -5.35 -1.80
CA GLY A 19 -1.65 -6.14 -2.63
C GLY A 19 -0.43 -5.35 -3.08
N GLU A 20 0.12 -5.77 -4.21
CA GLU A 20 1.27 -5.11 -4.85
C GLU A 20 0.96 -4.91 -6.34
N GLN A 21 1.43 -3.81 -6.91
CA GLN A 21 1.22 -3.46 -8.31
C GLN A 21 2.53 -3.05 -8.96
N GLN A 22 2.76 -3.58 -10.16
CA GLN A 22 3.83 -3.17 -11.07
C GLN A 22 3.19 -2.73 -12.39
N PRO A 23 2.94 -1.41 -12.58
CA PRO A 23 2.13 -0.92 -13.70
C PRO A 23 2.69 -1.25 -15.09
N PHE A 24 4.01 -1.35 -15.22
CA PHE A 24 4.70 -1.78 -16.44
C PHE A 24 5.98 -2.52 -16.08
N ALA A 25 6.53 -3.33 -16.99
CA ALA A 25 7.62 -4.28 -16.71
C ALA A 25 8.86 -3.67 -16.03
N ASN A 26 9.15 -2.38 -16.25
CA ASN A 26 10.28 -1.67 -15.67
C ASN A 26 9.90 -0.73 -14.50
N SER A 27 8.65 -0.75 -14.03
CA SER A 27 8.28 -0.03 -12.82
C SER A 27 8.84 -0.70 -11.57
N PRO A 28 9.11 0.05 -10.50
CA PRO A 28 9.17 -0.51 -9.16
C PRO A 28 7.86 -1.22 -8.79
N VAL A 29 7.96 -2.23 -7.94
CA VAL A 29 6.78 -2.84 -7.31
C VAL A 29 6.31 -1.92 -6.17
N TYR A 30 5.06 -1.50 -6.22
CA TYR A 30 4.44 -0.67 -5.20
C TYR A 30 3.47 -1.48 -4.35
N ALA A 31 3.41 -1.21 -3.05
CA ALA A 31 2.33 -1.71 -2.20
C ALA A 31 1.05 -0.89 -2.45
N VAL A 32 -0.08 -1.57 -2.61
CA VAL A 32 -1.40 -0.95 -2.75
C VAL A 32 -2.07 -0.93 -1.38
N MET A 33 -2.44 0.25 -0.90
CA MET A 33 -3.13 0.47 0.38
C MET A 33 -4.53 1.04 0.10
N VAL A 34 -5.57 0.51 0.74
CA VAL A 34 -6.97 0.94 0.56
C VAL A 34 -7.60 1.28 1.91
N THR A 35 -8.50 2.26 1.96
CA THR A 35 -9.30 2.58 3.14
C THR A 35 -10.78 2.51 2.77
N ASP A 36 -11.62 2.10 3.71
CA ASP A 36 -13.07 2.17 3.51
C ASP A 36 -13.53 3.62 3.74
N LEU A 37 -14.30 4.14 2.79
CA LEU A 37 -14.85 5.50 2.84
C LEU A 37 -16.31 5.53 3.32
N ARG A 38 -16.93 4.36 3.54
CA ARG A 38 -18.30 4.26 4.04
C ARG A 38 -18.28 4.05 5.55
N GLY A 39 -18.33 5.15 6.28
CA GLY A 39 -18.60 5.22 7.72
C GLY A 39 -19.81 6.09 8.00
#